data_AF-A5BWJ2-F1
#
_entry.id   AF-A5BWJ2-F1
#
_cell.length_a   1.000
_cell.length_b   1.000
_cell.length_c   1.000
_cell.angle_alpha   90.00
_cell.angle_beta   90.00
_cell.angle_gamma   90.00
#
_symmetry.space_group_name_H-M   'P 1'
#
loop_
_entity.id
_entity.type
_entity.pdbx_description
1 polymer ?
#
loop_
_entity_poly.entity_id
_entity_poly.type
_entity_poly.pdbx_seq_one_letter_code
_entity_poly.pdbx_strand_id
1 'polypeptide(L)'
;MDVVIPTEIGMPTTWTIVQDQRDKCQELERHLDWADEVRGSAAIRMASDQQRATAYYNRKAQPRAFKVGTLVFRKLQANWEGPYIVLKAGESGVYHLQKLDGMPLLHLWNVSNLRQYYQ
;
A
#
# COMPACT_ATOMS: atom_id res chain seq x y z
N MET A 1 61.31 -58.35 -14.22
CA MET A 1 60.57 -58.24 -12.95
C MET A 1 59.62 -57.08 -13.12
N ASP A 2 58.36 -57.39 -13.41
CA ASP A 2 57.29 -56.42 -13.63
C ASP A 2 57.00 -55.64 -12.35
N VAL A 3 57.08 -54.32 -12.43
CA VAL A 3 56.59 -53.40 -11.40
C VAL A 3 55.13 -53.14 -11.73
N VAL A 4 54.24 -53.75 -10.95
CA VAL A 4 52.80 -53.50 -11.01
C VAL A 4 52.51 -52.33 -10.07
N ILE A 5 52.18 -51.17 -10.64
CA ILE A 5 51.72 -50.01 -9.87
C ILE A 5 50.23 -50.23 -9.54
N PRO A 6 49.80 -50.18 -8.28
CA PRO A 6 48.39 -50.20 -7.95
C PRO A 6 47.79 -48.85 -8.35
N THR A 7 46.97 -48.83 -9.39
CA THR A 7 46.15 -47.67 -9.73
C THR A 7 45.11 -47.50 -8.62
N GLU A 8 45.32 -46.54 -7.72
CA GLU A 8 44.29 -46.11 -6.75
C GLU A 8 43.15 -45.42 -7.51
N ILE A 9 42.20 -46.20 -8.03
CA ILE A 9 40.86 -45.68 -8.36
C ILE A 9 40.09 -45.70 -7.04
N GLY A 10 40.23 -44.63 -6.26
CA GLY A 10 39.44 -44.43 -5.05
C GLY A 10 37.97 -44.29 -5.42
N MET A 11 37.18 -45.35 -5.28
CA MET A 11 35.73 -45.23 -5.25
C MET A 11 35.38 -44.33 -4.05
N PRO A 12 34.68 -43.19 -4.24
CA PRO A 12 34.25 -42.40 -3.11
C PRO A 12 33.38 -43.29 -2.23
N THR A 13 33.82 -43.50 -0.98
CA THR A 13 33.11 -44.34 -0.03
C THR A 13 31.78 -43.65 0.30
N THR A 14 30.70 -44.42 0.51
CA THR A 14 29.34 -43.90 0.80
C THR A 14 29.32 -42.76 1.82
N TRP A 15 30.23 -42.79 2.81
CA TRP A 15 30.42 -41.75 3.82
C TRP A 15 30.80 -40.38 3.24
N THR A 16 31.69 -40.32 2.26
CA THR A 16 32.12 -39.07 1.61
C THR A 16 30.97 -38.43 0.82
N ILE A 17 30.14 -39.25 0.17
CA ILE A 17 28.97 -38.78 -0.60
C ILE A 17 27.90 -38.21 0.34
N VAL A 18 27.64 -38.89 1.46
CA VAL A 18 26.66 -38.43 2.46
C VAL A 18 27.11 -37.12 3.12
N GLN A 19 28.41 -36.98 3.39
CA GLN A 19 28.97 -35.76 3.96
C GLN A 19 28.88 -34.58 3.00
N ASP A 20 29.32 -34.75 1.74
CA ASP A 20 29.20 -33.72 0.70
C ASP A 20 27.74 -33.29 0.48
N GLN A 21 26.81 -34.24 0.49
CA GLN A 21 25.38 -33.94 0.40
C GLN A 21 24.86 -33.15 1.60
N ARG A 22 25.32 -33.48 2.81
CA ARG A 22 24.95 -32.75 4.03
C ARG A 22 25.50 -31.32 4.02
N ASP A 23 26.73 -31.15 3.59
CA ASP A 23 27.37 -29.84 3.50
C ASP A 23 26.66 -28.96 2.45
N LYS A 24 26.27 -29.54 1.30
CA LYS A 24 25.44 -28.87 0.29
C LYS A 24 24.06 -28.48 0.82
N CYS A 25 23.40 -29.35 1.58
CA CYS A 25 22.12 -29.01 2.20
C CYS A 25 22.25 -27.86 3.19
N GLN A 26 23.29 -27.85 4.02
CA GLN A 26 23.56 -26.75 4.97
C GLN A 26 23.90 -25.44 4.26
N GLU A 27 24.64 -25.49 3.16
CA GLU A 27 24.89 -24.30 2.33
C GLU A 27 23.59 -23.76 1.72
N LEU A 28 22.73 -24.65 1.21
CA LEU A 28 21.43 -24.28 0.67
C LEU A 28 20.53 -23.64 1.73
N GLU A 29 20.46 -24.21 2.94
CA GLU A 29 19.72 -23.63 4.06
C GLU A 29 20.20 -22.21 4.39
N ARG A 30 21.52 -22.01 4.50
CA ARG A 30 22.10 -20.68 4.76
C ARG A 30 21.77 -19.67 3.67
N HIS A 31 21.80 -20.08 2.41
CA HIS A 31 21.43 -19.21 1.30
C HIS A 31 19.95 -18.83 1.32
N LEU A 32 19.07 -19.75 1.71
CA LEU A 32 17.64 -19.48 1.85
C LEU A 32 17.37 -18.52 3.02
N ASP A 33 18.00 -18.75 4.16
CA ASP A 33 17.89 -17.87 5.33
C ASP A 33 18.34 -16.45 5.00
N TRP A 34 19.47 -16.31 4.31
CA TRP A 34 19.96 -15.02 3.85
C TRP A 34 18.99 -14.34 2.87
N ALA A 35 18.44 -15.10 1.91
CA ALA A 35 17.47 -14.57 0.97
C ALA A 35 16.18 -14.09 1.66
N ASP A 36 15.72 -14.81 2.69
CA ASP A 36 14.55 -14.44 3.47
C ASP A 36 14.82 -13.22 4.36
N GLU A 37 16.01 -13.09 4.95
CA GLU A 37 16.41 -11.91 5.72
C GLU A 37 16.44 -10.65 4.81
N VAL A 38 17.02 -10.77 3.62
CA VAL A 38 17.03 -9.70 2.61
C VAL A 38 15.59 -9.34 2.20
N ARG A 39 14.74 -10.33 1.94
CA ARG A 39 13.34 -10.09 1.58
C ARG A 39 12.56 -9.41 2.70
N GLY A 40 12.74 -9.85 3.94
CA GLY A 40 12.11 -9.27 5.12
C GLY A 40 12.51 -7.80 5.31
N SER A 41 13.80 -7.50 5.23
CA SER A 41 14.31 -6.13 5.34
C SER A 41 13.80 -5.23 4.21
N ALA A 42 13.73 -5.74 2.98
CA ALA A 42 13.16 -5.01 1.85
C ALA A 42 11.66 -4.73 2.06
N ALA A 43 10.89 -5.71 2.52
CA ALA A 43 9.46 -5.54 2.80
C ALA A 43 9.20 -4.48 3.88
N ILE A 44 10.00 -4.47 4.96
CA ILE A 44 9.90 -3.47 6.03
C ILE A 44 10.15 -2.06 5.46
N ARG A 45 11.19 -1.89 4.63
CA ARG A 45 11.52 -0.61 3.99
C ARG A 45 10.39 -0.14 3.07
N MET A 46 9.87 -1.03 2.23
CA MET A 46 8.75 -0.71 1.34
C MET A 46 7.50 -0.30 2.12
N ALA A 47 7.16 -1.02 3.19
CA ALA A 47 6.03 -0.67 4.04
C ALA A 47 6.23 0.70 4.72
N SER A 48 7.43 0.97 5.23
CA SER A 48 7.78 2.26 5.82
C SER A 48 7.67 3.40 4.81
N ASP A 49 8.17 3.21 3.58
CA ASP A 49 8.08 4.18 2.50
C ASP A 49 6.63 4.45 2.10
N GLN A 50 5.80 3.41 1.98
CA GLN A 50 4.38 3.54 1.68
C GLN A 50 3.63 4.28 2.79
N GLN A 51 3.91 3.96 4.06
CA GLN A 51 3.32 4.66 5.21
C GLN A 51 3.72 6.14 5.21
N ARG A 52 4.99 6.46 4.97
CA ARG A 52 5.48 7.84 4.89
C ARG A 52 4.84 8.61 3.76
N ALA A 53 4.71 8.01 2.58
CA ALA A 53 4.01 8.62 1.44
C ALA A 53 2.55 8.91 1.80
N THR A 54 1.85 7.92 2.37
CA THR A 54 0.45 8.04 2.78
C THR A 54 0.27 9.14 3.83
N ALA A 55 1.11 9.15 4.86
CA ALA A 55 1.09 10.19 5.89
C ALA A 55 1.37 11.58 5.32
N TYR A 56 2.32 11.70 4.38
CA TYR A 56 2.63 12.96 3.72
C TYR A 56 1.44 13.52 2.92
N TYR A 57 0.73 12.68 2.17
CA TYR A 57 -0.47 13.10 1.44
C TYR A 57 -1.62 13.41 2.39
N ASN A 58 -1.86 12.55 3.39
CA ASN A 58 -2.94 12.71 4.35
C ASN A 58 -2.74 13.93 5.27
N ARG A 59 -1.51 14.35 5.58
CA ARG A 59 -1.27 15.55 6.42
C ARG A 59 -1.87 16.82 5.82
N LYS A 60 -1.98 16.90 4.50
CA LYS A 60 -2.57 18.05 3.79
C LYS A 60 -4.07 17.89 3.59
N ALA A 61 -4.60 16.68 3.72
CA ALA A 61 -6.02 16.41 3.69
C ALA A 61 -6.61 16.75 5.07
N GLN A 62 -6.95 18.02 5.29
CA GLN A 62 -7.81 18.33 6.43
C GLN A 62 -9.17 17.67 6.22
N PRO A 63 -9.68 16.89 7.19
CA PRO A 63 -11.02 16.34 7.13
C PRO A 63 -12.00 17.51 7.17
N ARG A 64 -12.44 17.95 6.00
CA ARG A 64 -13.44 19.00 5.85
C ARG A 64 -14.80 18.35 6.02
N ALA A 65 -15.54 18.76 7.04
CA ALA A 65 -16.89 18.28 7.26
C ALA A 65 -17.85 19.48 7.24
N PHE A 66 -18.89 19.39 6.43
CA PHE A 66 -19.98 20.37 6.44
C PHE A 66 -21.12 19.87 7.32
N LYS A 67 -21.68 20.76 8.14
CA LYS A 67 -22.88 20.46 8.92
C LYS A 67 -24.11 20.59 8.03
N VAL A 68 -25.16 19.83 8.31
CA VAL A 68 -26.49 20.06 7.69
C VAL A 68 -26.92 21.51 7.93
N GLY A 69 -27.47 22.16 6.92
CA GLY A 69 -27.82 23.58 6.92
C GLY A 69 -26.68 24.52 6.48
N THR A 70 -25.45 24.03 6.30
CA THR A 70 -24.33 24.87 5.86
C THR A 70 -24.49 25.29 4.40
N LEU A 71 -24.23 26.57 4.11
CA LEU A 71 -24.17 27.09 2.74
C LEU A 71 -22.83 26.75 2.08
N VAL A 72 -22.89 26.14 0.90
CA VAL A 72 -21.73 25.68 0.13
C VAL A 72 -21.86 26.00 -1.36
N PHE A 73 -20.74 26.27 -2.01
CA PHE A 73 -20.58 26.18 -3.46
C PHE A 73 -20.31 24.75 -3.86
N ARG A 74 -20.80 24.35 -5.04
CA ARG A 74 -20.42 23.08 -5.68
C ARG A 74 -19.51 23.33 -6.87
N LYS A 75 -18.59 22.41 -7.15
CA LYS A 75 -17.75 22.43 -8.34
C LYS A 75 -18.40 21.66 -9.48
N LEU A 76 -18.69 22.34 -10.59
CA LEU A 76 -19.15 21.73 -11.84
C LEU A 76 -18.04 21.91 -12.89
N GLN A 77 -17.38 20.81 -13.28
CA GLN A 77 -16.19 20.85 -14.13
C GLN A 77 -15.10 21.78 -13.54
N ALA A 78 -14.90 22.97 -14.11
CA ALA A 78 -13.94 23.97 -13.64
C ALA A 78 -14.56 25.13 -12.85
N ASN A 79 -15.90 25.23 -12.83
CA ASN A 79 -16.61 26.39 -12.27
C ASN A 79 -17.20 26.07 -10.90
N TRP A 80 -17.19 27.06 -10.01
CA TRP A 80 -17.93 27.02 -8.74
C TRP A 80 -19.31 27.63 -8.96
N GLU A 81 -20.36 26.88 -8.63
CA GLU A 81 -21.75 27.27 -8.83
C GLU A 81 -22.46 27.40 -7.50
N GLY A 82 -23.25 28.48 -7.39
CA GLY A 82 -24.36 28.67 -6.46
C GLY A 82 -24.02 28.71 -4.97
N PRO A 83 -24.90 29.31 -4.15
CA PRO A 83 -25.12 28.85 -2.79
C PRO A 83 -26.10 27.66 -2.79
N TYR A 84 -25.67 26.53 -2.24
CA TYR A 84 -26.49 25.36 -1.92
C TYR A 84 -26.47 25.10 -0.43
N ILE A 85 -27.51 24.46 0.10
CA ILE A 85 -27.60 24.06 1.49
C ILE A 85 -27.28 22.57 1.60
N VAL A 86 -26.45 22.18 2.55
CA VAL A 86 -26.25 20.77 2.88
C VAL A 86 -27.52 20.22 3.51
N LEU A 87 -28.22 19.33 2.81
CA LEU A 87 -29.44 18.69 3.27
C LEU A 87 -29.15 17.51 4.21
N LYS A 88 -28.17 16.68 3.84
CA LYS A 88 -27.78 15.50 4.61
C LYS A 88 -26.30 15.20 4.39
N ALA A 89 -25.60 14.88 5.47
CA ALA A 89 -24.27 14.31 5.41
C ALA A 89 -24.39 12.78 5.36
N GLY A 90 -23.79 12.16 4.35
CA GLY A 90 -23.58 10.72 4.27
C GLY A 90 -22.26 10.32 4.92
N GLU A 91 -22.01 9.01 4.94
CA GLU A 91 -20.74 8.46 5.38
C GLU A 91 -19.63 8.77 4.37
N SER A 92 -18.38 8.90 4.83
CA SER A 92 -17.19 9.16 3.99
C SER A 92 -17.19 10.45 3.17
N GLY A 93 -17.81 11.54 3.66
CA GLY A 93 -17.67 12.87 3.06
C GLY A 93 -18.49 13.07 1.77
N VAL A 94 -19.59 12.33 1.63
CA VAL A 94 -20.56 12.52 0.55
C VAL A 94 -21.79 13.25 1.09
N TYR A 95 -22.33 14.21 0.34
CA TYR A 95 -23.39 15.10 0.79
C TYR A 95 -24.57 15.16 -0.19
N HIS A 96 -25.78 15.21 0.36
CA HIS A 96 -26.95 15.68 -0.37
C HIS A 96 -27.05 17.18 -0.24
N LEU A 97 -27.30 17.85 -1.36
CA LEU A 97 -27.47 19.29 -1.42
C LEU A 97 -28.91 19.64 -1.76
N GLN A 98 -29.32 20.84 -1.36
CA GLN A 98 -30.60 21.45 -1.68
C GLN A 98 -30.35 22.85 -2.22
N LYS A 99 -31.15 23.27 -3.20
CA LYS A 99 -31.21 24.67 -3.63
C LYS A 99 -31.85 25.52 -2.53
N LEU A 100 -31.67 26.84 -2.61
CA LEU A 100 -32.26 27.78 -1.65
C LEU A 100 -33.81 27.78 -1.64
N ASP A 101 -34.42 27.36 -2.74
CA ASP A 101 -35.88 27.21 -2.89
C ASP A 101 -36.44 25.94 -2.22
N GLY A 102 -35.58 25.12 -1.60
CA GLY A 102 -35.98 23.86 -0.98
C GLY A 102 -35.97 22.65 -1.92
N MET A 103 -35.57 22.80 -3.19
CA MET A 103 -35.51 21.66 -4.11
C MET A 103 -34.22 20.84 -3.88
N PRO A 104 -34.32 19.55 -3.52
CA PRO A 104 -33.16 18.70 -3.35
C PRO A 104 -32.48 18.42 -4.70
N LEU A 105 -31.15 18.40 -4.72
CA LEU A 105 -30.39 17.93 -5.85
C LEU A 105 -30.36 16.40 -5.84
N LEU A 106 -30.59 15.80 -7.02
CA LEU A 106 -30.59 14.35 -7.20
C LEU A 106 -29.21 13.73 -6.97
N HIS A 107 -28.14 14.45 -7.33
CA HIS A 107 -26.78 13.94 -7.27
C HIS A 107 -26.14 14.12 -5.88
N LEU A 108 -25.39 13.11 -5.48
CA LEU A 108 -24.56 13.07 -4.27
C LEU A 108 -23.20 13.75 -4.55
N TRP A 109 -22.78 14.66 -3.68
CA TRP A 109 -21.56 15.45 -3.89
C TRP A 109 -20.46 15.08 -2.91
N ASN A 110 -19.27 14.76 -3.41
CA ASN A 110 -18.09 14.56 -2.57
C ASN A 110 -17.60 15.90 -1.98
N VAL A 111 -17.11 15.87 -0.74
CA VAL A 111 -16.53 17.00 -0.01
C VAL A 111 -15.50 17.79 -0.84
N SER A 112 -14.72 17.10 -1.69
CA SER A 112 -13.70 17.71 -2.55
C SER A 112 -14.29 18.67 -3.58
N ASN A 113 -15.57 18.47 -3.94
CA ASN A 113 -16.31 19.31 -4.86
C ASN A 113 -17.14 20.38 -4.14
N LEU A 114 -16.96 20.57 -2.84
CA LEU A 114 -17.72 21.52 -2.03
C LEU A 114 -16.82 22.54 -1.34
N ARG A 115 -17.28 23.79 -1.28
CA ARG A 115 -16.60 24.88 -0.58
C ARG A 115 -17.59 25.67 0.26
N GLN A 116 -17.27 25.96 1.51
CA GLN A 116 -18.11 26.82 2.35
C GLN A 116 -18.29 28.21 1.71
N TYR A 117 -19.51 28.74 1.76
CA TYR A 117 -19.85 30.01 1.11
C TYR A 117 -19.23 31.23 1.81
N TYR A 118 -19.25 31.23 3.14
CA TYR A 118 -18.61 32.26 3.97
C TYR A 118 -17.44 31.61 4.72
N GLN A 119 -16.21 31.94 4.34
CA GLN A 119 -14.99 31.54 5.04
C GLN A 119 -14.19 32.79 5.39
#